data_AF-A0A3P6SZE8-F1
#
_entry.id   AF-A0A3P6SZE8-F1
#
_cell.length_a   1.000
_cell.length_b   1.000
_cell.length_c   1.000
_cell.angle_alpha   90.00
_cell.angle_beta   90.00
_cell.angle_gamma   90.00
#
_symmetry.space_group_name_H-M   'P 1'
#
loop_
_entity.id
_entity.type
_entity.pdbx_description
1 polymer ?
#
loop_
_entity_poly.entity_id
_entity_poly.type
_entity_poly.pdbx_seq_one_letter_code
_entity_poly.pdbx_strand_id
1 'polypeptide(L)'
;MIHTLNSLEIIVALQEFFGQKIVTKISLAICPSRFQASMLIGGKWEKLPQADDVIPLTSKMNGSEERSGLRFKYFIIIQMIFIWTSYTVMVRYSRSSTPKHLQYFPTTVVYLSEVIKMIITLFFVFQFSNYNVNEFTRCMRKEYFGKPKDLMKMALPSVAYALQNNLDFVALSNLNAGVYHVTTQLKVVTTAIFMMVILGRRFSGTRWFAIFLLFGGVAAVELSISERSVAEKSEENYMVGLGAVLLTCITAGFAGVYFEYLLKDGSETPFWIRNLQMYSCGVVSAASGCILSEWNAILTKGFFYGYNINVVAIIVFLSLGGIYISLVVKYLDNLCKSFAAAVSIILVVAISCFVFHDMQLDLVFVIGSITVCGAILLYSSVPE
;
A
#
# COMPACT_ATOMS: atom_id res chain seq x y z
N MET A 1 -29.56 -10.93 24.04
CA MET A 1 -29.86 -9.48 24.03
C MET A 1 -28.68 -8.79 23.38
N ILE A 2 -28.74 -8.68 22.05
CA ILE A 2 -27.66 -8.19 21.19
C ILE A 2 -27.71 -6.67 21.30
N HIS A 3 -26.80 -6.06 22.04
CA HIS A 3 -26.59 -4.62 21.95
C HIS A 3 -25.93 -4.34 20.60
N THR A 4 -26.74 -3.79 19.69
CA THR A 4 -26.30 -3.10 18.48
C THR A 4 -25.31 -2.00 18.88
N LEU A 5 -24.02 -2.28 18.68
CA LEU A 5 -22.96 -1.27 18.73
C LEU A 5 -23.26 -0.20 17.67
N ASN A 6 -23.54 1.01 18.13
CA ASN A 6 -23.80 2.16 17.28
C ASN A 6 -22.50 2.52 16.54
N SER A 7 -22.60 2.97 15.29
CA SER A 7 -21.48 3.49 14.49
C SER A 7 -20.66 4.59 15.19
N LEU A 8 -21.24 5.24 16.21
CA LEU A 8 -20.55 6.19 17.09
C LEU A 8 -19.52 5.53 18.03
N GLU A 9 -19.78 4.33 18.55
CA GLU A 9 -18.87 3.65 19.51
C GLU A 9 -17.61 3.12 18.80
N ILE A 10 -17.71 2.75 17.53
CA ILE A 10 -16.56 2.39 16.70
C ILE A 10 -15.70 3.64 16.42
N ILE A 11 -16.32 4.80 16.21
CA ILE A 11 -15.61 6.08 16.03
C ILE A 11 -14.95 6.53 17.33
N VAL A 12 -15.60 6.33 18.49
CA VAL A 12 -15.05 6.62 19.81
C VAL A 12 -13.87 5.69 20.14
N ALA A 13 -13.98 4.38 19.83
CA ALA A 13 -12.88 3.43 19.99
C ALA A 13 -11.69 3.77 19.07
N LEU A 14 -11.96 4.22 17.83
CA LEU A 14 -10.93 4.72 16.91
C LEU A 14 -10.34 6.07 17.38
N GLN A 15 -11.12 6.93 18.04
CA GLN A 15 -10.66 8.19 18.63
C GLN A 15 -9.79 7.97 19.87
N GLU A 16 -10.11 6.99 20.70
CA GLU A 16 -9.32 6.61 21.87
C GLU A 16 -8.01 5.93 21.46
N PHE A 17 -8.02 5.08 20.42
CA PHE A 17 -6.84 4.35 19.98
C PHE A 17 -5.84 5.19 19.17
N PHE A 18 -6.30 6.15 18.37
CA PHE A 18 -5.42 7.01 17.57
C PHE A 18 -5.15 8.38 18.18
N GLY A 19 -5.88 8.80 19.22
CA GLY A 19 -5.79 10.15 19.78
C GLY A 19 -6.44 11.20 18.89
N GLN A 20 -7.28 12.05 19.49
CA GLN A 20 -8.10 13.08 18.82
C GLN A 20 -7.32 13.98 17.84
N LYS A 21 -6.03 14.24 18.11
CA LYS A 21 -5.16 15.08 17.26
C LYS A 21 -4.70 14.40 15.97
N ILE A 22 -4.64 13.07 15.93
CA ILE A 22 -4.15 12.32 14.76
C ILE A 22 -5.29 12.07 13.77
N VAL A 23 -6.49 11.70 14.23
CA VAL A 23 -7.68 11.54 13.36
C VAL A 23 -8.07 12.87 12.69
N THR A 24 -7.94 13.99 13.41
CA THR A 24 -8.17 15.33 12.87
C THR A 24 -7.11 15.70 11.83
N LYS A 25 -5.84 15.35 12.07
CA LYS A 25 -4.74 15.56 11.10
C LYS A 25 -4.82 14.62 9.88
N ILE A 26 -5.30 13.39 10.06
CA ILE A 26 -5.55 12.42 8.99
C ILE A 26 -6.73 12.90 8.12
N SER A 27 -7.80 13.41 8.73
CA SER A 27 -8.93 14.01 8.00
C SER A 27 -8.54 15.32 7.27
N LEU A 28 -7.61 16.10 7.83
CA LEU A 28 -7.05 17.30 7.19
C LEU A 28 -6.00 16.98 6.11
N ALA A 29 -5.27 15.87 6.23
CA ALA A 29 -4.27 15.45 5.25
C ALA A 29 -4.90 14.76 4.02
N ILE A 30 -6.04 14.09 4.19
CA ILE A 30 -6.69 13.31 3.12
C ILE A 30 -7.62 14.17 2.24
N CYS A 31 -7.86 15.44 2.60
CA CYS A 31 -8.80 16.33 1.91
C CYS A 31 -8.14 17.65 1.49
N PRO A 32 -7.73 17.83 0.21
CA PRO A 32 -7.27 19.13 -0.27
C PRO A 32 -8.43 20.14 -0.46
N SER A 33 -9.68 19.68 -0.53
CA SER A 33 -10.84 20.52 -0.84
C SER A 33 -11.35 21.36 0.35
N ARG A 34 -10.76 21.22 1.54
CA ARG A 34 -10.97 22.15 2.67
C ARG A 34 -9.87 23.19 2.83
N PHE A 35 -8.95 23.29 1.87
CA PHE A 35 -8.11 24.48 1.69
C PHE A 35 -8.92 25.57 0.96
N GLN A 36 -10.00 26.06 1.58
CA GLN A 36 -10.24 27.51 1.58
C GLN A 36 -9.17 28.07 2.50
N ALA A 37 -7.99 28.23 1.93
CA ALA A 37 -6.75 28.46 2.62
C ALA A 37 -6.81 29.79 3.37
N SER A 38 -6.78 29.68 4.70
CA SER A 38 -6.53 30.81 5.58
C SER A 38 -5.17 30.58 6.22
N MET A 39 -4.22 31.50 6.00
CA MET A 39 -2.90 31.44 6.65
C MET A 39 -2.94 32.29 7.93
N LEU A 40 -2.43 31.76 9.04
CA LEU A 40 -2.33 32.48 10.31
C LEU A 40 -1.02 33.29 10.29
N ILE A 41 -1.11 34.57 9.96
CA ILE A 41 0.01 35.52 10.01
C ILE A 41 -0.34 36.56 11.07
N GLY A 42 0.45 36.66 12.14
CA GLY A 42 0.24 37.66 13.20
C GLY A 42 -1.12 37.58 13.92
N GLY A 43 -1.75 36.40 14.01
CA GLY A 43 -3.00 36.22 14.75
C GLY A 43 -4.29 36.56 14.00
N LYS A 44 -4.23 36.87 12.69
CA LYS A 44 -5.41 37.06 11.83
C LYS A 44 -5.40 36.09 10.65
N TRP A 45 -6.61 35.78 10.17
CA TRP A 45 -6.87 34.87 9.04
C TRP A 45 -7.12 35.66 7.75
N GLU A 46 -6.24 35.53 6.77
CA GLU A 46 -6.39 36.12 5.41
C GLU A 46 -6.58 35.03 4.34
N LYS A 47 -7.35 35.34 3.29
CA LYS A 47 -7.69 34.42 2.18
C LYS A 47 -6.58 34.39 1.11
N LEU A 48 -6.24 33.21 0.59
CA LEU A 48 -5.36 33.07 -0.59
C LEU A 48 -6.10 33.38 -1.93
N PRO A 49 -5.39 33.88 -2.96
CA PRO A 49 -5.96 34.20 -4.27
C PRO A 49 -6.39 32.95 -5.07
N GLN A 50 -7.49 33.06 -5.83
CA GLN A 50 -8.12 32.00 -6.61
C GLN A 50 -7.38 31.71 -7.94
N ALA A 51 -7.34 30.43 -8.32
CA ALA A 51 -6.82 29.98 -9.61
C ALA A 51 -7.90 30.04 -10.70
N ASP A 52 -8.25 31.24 -11.15
CA ASP A 52 -8.98 31.46 -12.41
C ASP A 52 -8.24 32.41 -13.37
N ASP A 53 -7.01 32.82 -13.03
CA ASP A 53 -6.18 33.59 -13.94
C ASP A 53 -5.19 32.68 -14.66
N VAL A 54 -5.28 32.68 -16.00
CA VAL A 54 -4.29 32.12 -16.92
C VAL A 54 -2.91 32.59 -16.48
N ILE A 55 -2.11 31.72 -15.84
CA ILE A 55 -0.78 32.07 -15.35
C ILE A 55 0.13 32.24 -16.57
N PRO A 56 0.69 33.44 -16.83
CA PRO A 56 1.74 33.60 -17.82
C PRO A 56 2.96 32.80 -17.36
N LEU A 57 3.64 32.12 -18.28
CA LEU A 57 4.93 31.46 -18.07
C LEU A 57 5.96 32.47 -17.51
N THR A 58 5.96 32.69 -16.20
CA THR A 58 6.99 33.30 -15.32
C THR A 58 6.36 33.79 -14.01
N SER A 59 5.83 32.89 -13.17
CA SER A 59 5.64 33.21 -11.74
C SER A 59 6.40 32.21 -10.89
N LYS A 60 7.47 32.68 -10.22
CA LYS A 60 8.16 31.91 -9.18
C LYS A 60 7.13 31.45 -8.15
N MET A 61 6.96 30.13 -8.00
CA MET A 61 6.20 29.56 -6.88
C MET A 61 6.78 30.06 -5.55
N ASN A 62 5.91 30.50 -4.63
CA ASN A 62 6.33 30.96 -3.31
C ASN A 62 6.87 29.79 -2.48
N GLY A 63 8.04 29.95 -1.85
CA GLY A 63 8.71 28.88 -1.08
C GLY A 63 7.93 28.31 0.10
N SER A 64 6.81 28.93 0.51
CA SER A 64 5.88 28.40 1.50
C SER A 64 4.99 27.26 0.98
N GLU A 65 4.56 27.34 -0.29
CA GLU A 65 3.72 26.32 -0.93
C GLU A 65 4.53 25.06 -1.23
N GLU A 66 5.74 25.22 -1.75
CA GLU A 66 6.68 24.11 -2.01
C GLU A 66 7.02 23.36 -0.71
N ARG A 67 7.28 24.10 0.38
CA ARG A 67 7.56 23.53 1.70
C ARG A 67 6.34 22.86 2.35
N SER A 68 5.12 23.25 1.97
CA SER A 68 3.89 22.58 2.42
C SER A 68 3.69 21.23 1.69
N GLY A 69 3.92 21.19 0.38
CA GLY A 69 3.85 19.97 -0.42
C GLY A 69 4.91 18.95 -0.02
N LEU A 70 6.13 19.40 0.29
CA LEU A 70 7.20 18.52 0.76
C LEU A 70 6.86 17.89 2.12
N ARG A 71 6.33 18.68 3.08
CA ARG A 71 5.88 18.16 4.39
C ARG A 71 4.77 17.11 4.23
N PHE A 72 3.85 17.33 3.30
CA PHE A 72 2.79 16.37 3.02
C PHE A 72 3.33 15.05 2.45
N LYS A 73 4.27 15.10 1.50
CA LYS A 73 4.94 13.91 0.94
C LYS A 73 5.63 13.09 2.02
N TYR A 74 6.40 13.73 2.91
CA TYR A 74 7.04 13.04 4.04
C TYR A 74 6.01 12.44 5.00
N PHE A 75 4.93 13.15 5.30
CA PHE A 75 3.87 12.65 6.16
C PHE A 75 3.26 11.36 5.59
N ILE A 76 2.92 11.31 4.30
CA ILE A 76 2.34 10.11 3.69
C ILE A 76 3.33 8.93 3.77
N ILE A 77 4.62 9.13 3.45
CA ILE A 77 5.62 8.06 3.51
C ILE A 77 5.77 7.52 4.93
N ILE A 78 5.94 8.40 5.92
CA ILE A 78 6.12 7.99 7.32
C ILE A 78 4.90 7.20 7.81
N GLN A 79 3.69 7.64 7.47
CA GLN A 79 2.48 6.94 7.85
C GLN A 79 2.33 5.59 7.13
N MET A 80 2.68 5.51 5.85
CA MET A 80 2.71 4.23 5.13
C MET A 80 3.65 3.25 5.82
N ILE A 81 4.87 3.69 6.17
CA ILE A 81 5.86 2.85 6.87
C ILE A 81 5.31 2.37 8.21
N PHE A 82 4.78 3.29 9.02
CA PHE A 82 4.20 2.97 10.32
C PHE A 82 3.08 1.94 10.20
N ILE A 83 2.09 2.19 9.34
CA ILE A 83 0.94 1.29 9.16
C ILE A 83 1.39 -0.09 8.66
N TRP A 84 2.30 -0.14 7.69
CA TRP A 84 2.76 -1.40 7.10
C TRP A 84 3.60 -2.22 8.08
N THR A 85 4.48 -1.56 8.84
CA THR A 85 5.25 -2.20 9.92
C THR A 85 4.31 -2.73 11.01
N SER A 86 3.36 -1.92 11.49
CA SER A 86 2.36 -2.35 12.49
C SER A 86 1.53 -3.53 12.00
N TYR A 87 1.03 -3.47 10.76
CA TYR A 87 0.31 -4.58 10.12
C TYR A 87 1.13 -5.87 10.14
N THR A 88 2.38 -5.81 9.66
CA THR A 88 3.22 -7.00 9.51
C THR A 88 3.58 -7.61 10.87
N VAL A 89 3.95 -6.78 11.85
CA VAL A 89 4.22 -7.25 13.23
C VAL A 89 2.96 -7.86 13.85
N MET A 90 1.79 -7.26 13.63
CA MET A 90 0.53 -7.76 14.18
C MET A 90 0.11 -9.09 13.56
N VAL A 91 0.30 -9.27 12.25
CA VAL A 91 0.08 -10.54 11.56
C VAL A 91 1.00 -11.62 12.14
N ARG A 92 2.29 -11.31 12.31
CA ARG A 92 3.26 -12.23 12.92
C ARG A 92 2.82 -12.61 14.34
N TYR A 93 2.50 -11.63 15.18
CA TYR A 93 2.02 -11.85 16.55
C TYR A 93 0.78 -12.75 16.56
N SER A 94 -0.24 -12.41 15.78
CA SER A 94 -1.50 -13.15 15.72
C SER A 94 -1.31 -14.59 15.27
N ARG A 95 -0.47 -14.84 14.26
CA ARG A 95 -0.21 -16.19 13.74
C ARG A 95 0.71 -17.01 14.64
N SER A 96 1.64 -16.40 15.36
CA SER A 96 2.52 -17.08 16.29
C SER A 96 1.83 -17.43 17.61
N SER A 97 0.93 -16.58 18.11
CA SER A 97 0.19 -16.81 19.36
C SER A 97 -0.99 -17.77 19.21
N THR A 98 -1.44 -18.06 17.98
CA THR A 98 -2.63 -18.88 17.73
C THR A 98 -2.25 -20.25 17.16
N PRO A 99 -2.70 -21.37 17.77
CA PRO A 99 -2.50 -22.71 17.23
C PRO A 99 -3.04 -22.83 15.80
N LYS A 100 -2.33 -23.55 14.92
CA LYS A 100 -2.66 -23.68 13.47
C LYS A 100 -4.13 -24.02 13.19
N HIS A 101 -4.77 -24.85 14.02
CA HIS A 101 -6.16 -25.27 13.82
C HIS A 101 -7.21 -24.18 14.15
N LEU A 102 -6.84 -23.16 14.92
CA LEU A 102 -7.68 -22.01 15.30
C LEU A 102 -7.34 -20.74 14.50
N GLN A 103 -6.42 -20.82 13.54
CA GLN A 103 -6.05 -19.67 12.72
C GLN A 103 -7.20 -19.26 11.80
N TYR A 104 -7.31 -17.94 11.59
CA TYR A 104 -8.23 -17.35 10.63
C TYR A 104 -7.79 -17.63 9.20
N PHE A 105 -8.75 -17.59 8.28
CA PHE A 105 -8.50 -17.72 6.85
C PHE A 105 -7.96 -16.40 6.28
N PRO A 106 -6.73 -16.35 5.73
CA PRO A 106 -6.16 -15.11 5.19
C PRO A 106 -7.00 -14.49 4.07
N THR A 107 -7.67 -15.30 3.24
CA THR A 107 -8.51 -14.81 2.13
C THR A 107 -9.67 -13.96 2.63
N THR A 108 -10.30 -14.34 3.75
CA THR A 108 -11.42 -13.59 4.36
C THR A 108 -10.98 -12.23 4.89
N VAL A 109 -9.77 -12.14 5.47
CA VAL A 109 -9.17 -10.89 5.95
C VAL A 109 -8.89 -9.94 4.79
N VAL A 110 -8.34 -10.46 3.70
CA VAL A 110 -8.09 -9.67 2.48
C VAL A 110 -9.42 -9.15 1.90
N TYR A 111 -10.44 -10.02 1.77
CA TYR A 111 -11.76 -9.63 1.30
C TYR A 111 -12.39 -8.51 2.15
N LEU A 112 -12.41 -8.66 3.47
CA LEU A 112 -12.94 -7.62 4.36
C LEU A 112 -12.16 -6.32 4.27
N SER A 113 -10.84 -6.38 4.05
CA SER A 113 -10.04 -5.17 3.85
C SER A 113 -10.40 -4.43 2.56
N GLU A 114 -10.73 -5.14 1.47
CA GLU A 114 -11.21 -4.52 0.22
C GLU A 114 -12.58 -3.87 0.42
N VAL A 115 -13.49 -4.54 1.15
CA VAL A 115 -14.81 -3.98 1.48
C VAL A 115 -14.67 -2.70 2.31
N ILE A 116 -13.82 -2.71 3.34
CA ILE A 116 -13.59 -1.53 4.19
C ILE A 116 -12.95 -0.39 3.39
N LYS A 117 -11.95 -0.68 2.54
CA LYS A 117 -11.35 0.33 1.65
C LYS A 117 -12.39 0.94 0.71
N MET A 118 -13.29 0.12 0.16
CA MET A 118 -14.38 0.59 -0.68
C MET A 118 -15.33 1.52 0.10
N ILE A 119 -15.71 1.16 1.33
CA ILE A 119 -16.57 1.99 2.20
C ILE A 119 -15.89 3.32 2.55
N ILE A 120 -14.62 3.29 2.97
CA ILE A 120 -13.87 4.51 3.30
C ILE A 120 -13.74 5.41 2.07
N THR A 121 -13.49 4.82 0.90
CA THR A 121 -13.37 5.58 -0.35
C THR A 121 -14.71 6.17 -0.78
N LEU A 122 -15.82 5.45 -0.63
CA LEU A 122 -17.18 5.98 -0.85
C LEU A 122 -17.45 7.17 0.06
N PHE A 123 -17.04 7.08 1.34
CA PHE A 123 -17.14 8.21 2.27
C PHE A 123 -16.32 9.41 1.81
N PHE A 124 -15.09 9.21 1.32
CA PHE A 124 -14.29 10.32 0.78
C PHE A 124 -14.88 10.92 -0.50
N VAL A 125 -15.53 10.12 -1.35
CA VAL A 125 -16.30 10.65 -2.49
C VAL A 125 -17.48 11.49 -2.01
N PHE A 126 -18.21 11.05 -0.98
CA PHE A 126 -19.31 11.81 -0.39
C PHE A 126 -18.85 13.13 0.25
N GLN A 127 -17.71 13.10 0.95
CA GLN A 127 -17.07 14.29 1.49
C GLN A 127 -16.59 15.24 0.38
N PHE A 128 -16.02 14.70 -0.71
CA PHE A 128 -15.62 15.49 -1.88
C PHE A 128 -16.81 16.18 -2.54
N SER A 129 -18.00 15.57 -2.50
CA SER A 129 -19.28 16.14 -2.93
C SER A 129 -19.94 17.07 -1.88
N ASN A 130 -19.17 17.61 -0.93
CA ASN A 130 -19.65 18.53 0.13
C ASN A 130 -20.83 17.99 0.96
N TYR A 131 -20.88 16.67 1.18
CA TYR A 131 -21.99 15.99 1.88
C TYR A 131 -23.37 16.19 1.22
N ASN A 132 -23.40 16.60 -0.06
CA ASN A 132 -24.62 16.76 -0.81
C ASN A 132 -24.93 15.49 -1.61
N VAL A 133 -26.07 14.84 -1.30
CA VAL A 133 -26.49 13.58 -1.91
C VAL A 133 -26.74 13.72 -3.41
N ASN A 134 -27.24 14.88 -3.87
CA ASN A 134 -27.48 15.12 -5.30
C ASN A 134 -26.15 15.20 -6.07
N GLU A 135 -25.16 15.89 -5.51
CA GLU A 135 -23.85 16.03 -6.14
C GLU A 135 -23.08 14.70 -6.11
N PHE A 136 -23.17 13.96 -5.00
CA PHE A 136 -22.63 12.61 -4.90
C PHE A 136 -23.22 11.68 -5.95
N THR A 137 -24.55 11.65 -6.08
CA THR A 137 -25.25 10.79 -7.05
C THR A 137 -24.91 11.18 -8.49
N ARG A 138 -24.78 12.48 -8.77
CA ARG A 138 -24.34 12.99 -10.08
C ARG A 138 -22.91 12.56 -10.39
N CYS A 139 -22.00 12.72 -9.44
CA CYS A 139 -20.61 12.30 -9.55
C CYS A 139 -20.50 10.79 -9.79
N MET A 140 -21.17 9.97 -8.98
CA MET A 140 -21.19 8.51 -9.14
C MET A 140 -21.77 8.09 -10.49
N ARG A 141 -22.89 8.69 -10.90
CA ARG A 141 -23.51 8.36 -12.20
C ARG A 141 -22.60 8.71 -13.37
N LYS A 142 -21.94 9.88 -13.33
CA LYS A 142 -21.08 10.35 -14.43
C LYS A 142 -19.74 9.61 -14.46
N GLU A 143 -19.05 9.54 -13.33
CA GLU A 143 -17.65 9.12 -13.25
C GLU A 143 -17.46 7.63 -12.99
N TYR A 144 -18.39 6.98 -12.28
CA TYR A 144 -18.33 5.55 -12.00
C TYR A 144 -19.18 4.74 -13.00
N PHE A 145 -20.49 4.99 -13.06
CA PHE A 145 -21.39 4.23 -13.94
C PHE A 145 -21.31 4.68 -15.42
N GLY A 146 -21.04 5.97 -15.68
CA GLY A 146 -20.98 6.54 -17.02
C GLY A 146 -19.68 6.26 -17.78
N LYS A 147 -18.67 5.68 -17.12
CA LYS A 147 -17.35 5.36 -17.71
C LYS A 147 -16.96 3.89 -17.47
N PRO A 148 -17.71 2.90 -18.00
CA PRO A 148 -17.39 1.48 -17.80
C PRO A 148 -16.01 1.07 -18.35
N LYS A 149 -15.53 1.75 -19.41
CA LYS A 149 -14.17 1.53 -19.95
C LYS A 149 -13.08 1.84 -18.94
N ASP A 150 -13.28 2.85 -18.09
CA ASP A 150 -12.33 3.23 -17.05
C ASP A 150 -12.30 2.20 -15.91
N LEU A 151 -13.47 1.65 -15.57
CA LEU A 151 -13.57 0.52 -14.64
C LEU A 151 -12.86 -0.72 -15.19
N MET A 152 -13.03 -1.04 -16.47
CA MET A 152 -12.33 -2.15 -17.12
C MET A 152 -10.81 -1.96 -17.11
N LYS A 153 -10.31 -0.74 -17.34
CA LYS A 153 -8.88 -0.42 -17.21
C LYS A 153 -8.40 -0.67 -15.77
N MET A 154 -9.17 -0.27 -14.76
CA MET A 154 -8.85 -0.52 -13.35
C MET A 154 -8.92 -1.99 -12.92
N ALA A 155 -9.69 -2.81 -13.64
CA ALA A 155 -9.73 -4.25 -13.39
C ALA A 155 -8.40 -4.93 -13.73
N LEU A 156 -7.64 -4.42 -14.71
CA LEU A 156 -6.37 -5.01 -15.14
C LEU A 156 -5.33 -5.11 -14.00
N PRO A 157 -5.01 -4.04 -13.23
CA PRO A 157 -4.14 -4.18 -12.06
C PRO A 157 -4.70 -5.14 -11.01
N SER A 158 -6.01 -5.16 -10.76
CA SER A 158 -6.62 -6.09 -9.78
C SER A 158 -6.42 -7.56 -10.19
N VAL A 159 -6.66 -7.89 -11.47
CA VAL A 159 -6.43 -9.24 -12.00
C VAL A 159 -4.95 -9.60 -11.93
N ALA A 160 -4.05 -8.67 -12.26
CA ALA A 160 -2.62 -8.90 -12.14
C ALA A 160 -2.18 -9.15 -10.69
N TYR A 161 -2.77 -8.46 -9.71
CA TYR A 161 -2.51 -8.74 -8.29
C TYR A 161 -3.07 -10.09 -7.83
N ALA A 162 -4.24 -10.51 -8.32
CA ALA A 162 -4.78 -11.84 -8.04
C ALA A 162 -3.90 -12.94 -8.66
N LEU A 163 -3.37 -12.72 -9.87
CA LEU A 163 -2.44 -13.64 -10.51
C LEU A 163 -1.12 -13.74 -9.72
N GLN A 164 -0.58 -12.62 -9.26
CA GLN A 164 0.63 -12.59 -8.41
C GLN A 164 0.48 -13.48 -7.17
N ASN A 165 -0.64 -13.37 -6.45
CA ASN A 165 -0.87 -14.17 -5.25
C ASN A 165 -0.82 -15.69 -5.54
N ASN A 166 -1.34 -16.12 -6.69
CA ASN A 166 -1.30 -17.53 -7.10
C ASN A 166 0.12 -17.95 -7.52
N LEU A 167 0.81 -17.11 -8.28
CA LEU A 167 2.19 -17.35 -8.70
C LEU A 167 3.15 -17.41 -7.50
N ASP A 168 2.94 -16.58 -6.48
CA ASP A 168 3.71 -16.60 -5.23
C ASP A 168 3.51 -17.89 -4.47
N PHE A 169 2.28 -18.43 -4.42
CA PHE A 169 2.02 -19.73 -3.82
C PHE A 169 2.75 -20.86 -4.56
N VAL A 170 2.72 -20.84 -5.91
CA VAL A 170 3.46 -21.80 -6.73
C VAL A 170 4.96 -21.66 -6.49
N ALA A 171 5.49 -20.43 -6.50
CA ALA A 171 6.91 -20.17 -6.28
C ALA A 171 7.38 -20.65 -4.90
N LEU A 172 6.65 -20.31 -3.82
CA LEU A 172 6.95 -20.75 -2.45
C LEU A 172 6.82 -22.27 -2.24
N SER A 173 6.06 -22.95 -3.10
CA SER A 173 5.91 -24.40 -3.03
C SER A 173 7.03 -25.16 -3.76
N ASN A 174 7.67 -24.53 -4.75
CA ASN A 174 8.68 -25.15 -5.62
C ASN A 174 10.11 -24.56 -5.45
N LEU A 175 10.28 -23.46 -4.72
CA LEU A 175 11.59 -22.85 -4.41
C LEU A 175 11.88 -22.85 -2.91
N ASN A 176 13.17 -22.95 -2.58
CA ASN A 176 13.65 -22.61 -1.24
C ASN A 176 13.34 -21.13 -0.94
N ALA A 177 12.93 -20.84 0.30
CA ALA A 177 12.62 -19.51 0.79
C ALA A 177 13.74 -18.50 0.49
N GLY A 178 15.02 -18.87 0.61
CA GLY A 178 16.14 -17.97 0.34
C GLY A 178 16.19 -17.52 -1.12
N VAL A 179 16.04 -18.47 -2.05
CA VAL A 179 16.01 -18.19 -3.50
C VAL A 179 14.76 -17.36 -3.85
N TYR A 180 13.60 -17.71 -3.30
CA TYR A 180 12.36 -16.95 -3.48
C TYR A 180 12.53 -15.49 -3.06
N HIS A 181 12.98 -15.25 -1.83
CA HIS A 181 13.13 -13.91 -1.26
C HIS A 181 14.05 -13.02 -2.09
N VAL A 182 15.24 -13.52 -2.46
CA VAL A 182 16.17 -12.78 -3.33
C VAL A 182 15.55 -12.49 -4.70
N THR A 183 14.93 -13.50 -5.33
CA THR A 183 14.41 -13.36 -6.69
C THR A 183 13.21 -12.40 -6.74
N THR A 184 12.40 -12.34 -5.68
CA THR A 184 11.28 -11.38 -5.63
C THR A 184 11.73 -9.92 -5.62
N GLN A 185 12.97 -9.62 -5.23
CA GLN A 185 13.47 -8.23 -5.26
C GLN A 185 13.68 -7.69 -6.67
N LEU A 186 13.72 -8.57 -7.70
CA LEU A 186 13.68 -8.14 -9.10
C LEU A 186 12.41 -7.33 -9.42
N LYS A 187 11.36 -7.41 -8.60
CA LYS A 187 10.17 -6.54 -8.72
C LYS A 187 10.51 -5.04 -8.73
N VAL A 188 11.55 -4.62 -8.01
CA VAL A 188 11.98 -3.21 -7.95
C VAL A 188 12.58 -2.79 -9.30
N VAL A 189 13.43 -3.64 -9.86
CA VAL A 189 14.08 -3.42 -11.16
C VAL A 189 13.05 -3.42 -12.29
N THR A 190 12.16 -4.42 -12.32
CA THR A 190 11.06 -4.50 -13.31
C THR A 190 10.12 -3.30 -13.20
N THR A 191 9.81 -2.84 -11.98
CA THR A 191 9.06 -1.59 -11.77
C THR A 191 9.75 -0.41 -12.43
N ALA A 192 11.05 -0.22 -12.22
CA ALA A 192 11.79 0.87 -12.85
C ALA A 192 11.78 0.78 -14.39
N ILE A 193 11.91 -0.44 -14.94
CA ILE A 193 11.79 -0.68 -16.38
C ILE A 193 10.42 -0.23 -16.91
N PHE A 194 9.34 -0.70 -16.28
CA PHE A 194 7.99 -0.30 -16.66
C PHE A 194 7.74 1.20 -16.48
N MET A 195 8.34 1.85 -15.46
CA MET A 195 8.22 3.31 -15.31
C MET A 195 8.85 4.07 -16.47
N MET A 196 9.94 3.59 -17.07
CA MET A 196 10.48 4.23 -18.28
C MET A 196 9.61 3.96 -19.51
N VAL A 197 9.10 2.73 -19.65
CA VAL A 197 8.33 2.33 -20.84
C VAL A 197 6.91 2.92 -20.84
N ILE A 198 6.21 2.88 -19.72
CA ILE A 198 4.78 3.28 -19.60
C ILE A 198 4.65 4.75 -19.22
N LEU A 199 5.39 5.23 -18.21
CA LEU A 199 5.31 6.62 -17.75
C LEU A 199 6.29 7.55 -18.50
N GLY A 200 7.14 7.01 -19.38
CA GLY A 200 8.11 7.80 -20.15
C GLY A 200 9.22 8.44 -19.31
N ARG A 201 9.43 7.98 -18.06
CA ARG A 201 10.47 8.53 -17.18
C ARG A 201 11.86 8.19 -17.72
N ARG A 202 12.85 9.01 -17.36
CA ARG A 202 14.27 8.75 -17.64
C ARG A 202 15.02 8.69 -16.32
N PHE A 203 15.81 7.64 -16.12
CA PHE A 203 16.64 7.49 -14.93
C PHE A 203 18.11 7.73 -15.28
N SER A 204 18.77 8.58 -14.50
CA SER A 204 20.22 8.75 -14.58
C SER A 204 20.96 7.48 -14.15
N GLY A 205 22.23 7.35 -14.55
CA GLY A 205 23.08 6.23 -14.12
C GLY A 205 23.16 6.10 -12.59
N THR A 206 23.16 7.22 -11.88
CA THR A 206 23.15 7.25 -10.41
C THR A 206 21.86 6.68 -9.82
N ARG A 207 20.70 6.97 -10.41
CA ARG A 207 19.41 6.41 -9.96
C ARG A 207 19.32 4.91 -10.24
N TRP A 208 19.84 4.47 -11.38
CA TRP A 208 19.98 3.05 -11.67
C TRP A 208 20.86 2.34 -10.64
N PHE A 209 22.02 2.93 -10.34
CA PHE A 209 22.90 2.41 -9.32
C PHE A 209 22.19 2.34 -7.96
N ALA A 210 21.43 3.37 -7.56
CA ALA A 210 20.63 3.35 -6.34
C ALA A 210 19.55 2.24 -6.33
N ILE A 211 18.90 1.96 -7.47
CA ILE A 211 17.92 0.88 -7.60
C ILE A 211 18.59 -0.49 -7.43
N PHE A 212 19.74 -0.73 -8.06
CA PHE A 212 20.49 -1.98 -7.89
C PHE A 212 21.04 -2.13 -6.47
N LEU A 213 21.47 -1.01 -5.86
CA LEU A 213 21.93 -0.99 -4.48
C LEU A 213 20.77 -1.32 -3.51
N LEU A 214 19.56 -0.81 -3.78
CA LEU A 214 18.36 -1.19 -3.02
C LEU A 214 18.07 -2.68 -3.17
N PHE A 215 18.07 -3.18 -4.41
CA PHE A 215 17.86 -4.61 -4.70
C PHE A 215 18.81 -5.48 -3.86
N GLY A 216 20.12 -5.19 -3.89
CA GLY A 216 21.12 -5.93 -3.12
C GLY A 216 20.92 -5.80 -1.60
N GLY A 217 20.62 -4.59 -1.11
CA GLY A 217 20.39 -4.35 0.32
C GLY A 217 19.17 -5.11 0.86
N VAL A 218 18.03 -5.08 0.14
CA VAL A 218 16.82 -5.81 0.55
C VAL A 218 17.04 -7.32 0.43
N ALA A 219 17.71 -7.80 -0.62
CA ALA A 219 18.04 -9.21 -0.76
C ALA A 219 18.91 -9.72 0.42
N ALA A 220 19.92 -8.95 0.84
CA ALA A 220 20.75 -9.27 2.00
C ALA A 220 19.93 -9.32 3.30
N VAL A 221 19.05 -8.32 3.52
CA VAL A 221 18.14 -8.31 4.66
C VAL A 221 17.23 -9.53 4.66
N GLU A 222 16.61 -9.88 3.53
CA GLU A 222 15.68 -11.02 3.49
C GLU A 222 16.39 -12.39 3.57
N LEU A 223 17.60 -12.54 3.00
CA LEU A 223 18.40 -13.75 3.17
C LEU A 223 18.71 -14.01 4.65
N SER A 224 19.12 -12.97 5.37
CA SER A 224 19.41 -13.08 6.81
C SER A 224 18.19 -13.54 7.62
N ILE A 225 16.97 -13.24 7.15
CA ILE A 225 15.71 -13.70 7.76
C ILE A 225 15.43 -15.15 7.36
N SER A 226 15.65 -15.49 6.08
CA SER A 226 15.31 -16.79 5.51
C SER A 226 16.20 -17.93 6.03
N GLU A 227 17.50 -17.69 6.24
CA GLU A 227 18.43 -18.72 6.77
C GLU A 227 18.04 -19.20 8.18
N ARG A 228 17.23 -18.41 8.90
CA ARG A 228 16.78 -18.72 10.27
C ARG A 228 15.53 -19.59 10.30
N SER A 229 14.74 -19.57 9.23
CA SER A 229 13.61 -20.48 9.06
C SER A 229 14.12 -21.79 8.42
N VAL A 230 14.72 -22.66 9.23
CA VAL A 230 15.11 -24.01 8.78
C VAL A 230 13.84 -24.80 8.50
N ALA A 231 13.43 -24.81 7.24
CA ALA A 231 12.56 -25.82 6.67
C ALA A 231 13.10 -26.14 5.28
N GLU A 232 13.99 -27.14 5.21
CA GLU A 232 14.30 -27.81 3.95
C GLU A 232 12.99 -28.34 3.36
N LYS A 233 12.58 -27.78 2.23
CA LYS A 233 11.66 -28.45 1.31
C LYS A 233 12.47 -28.91 0.10
N SER A 234 12.41 -30.21 -0.16
CA SER A 234 12.92 -30.85 -1.37
C SER A 234 12.21 -30.30 -2.60
N GLU A 235 13.01 -30.03 -3.64
CA GLU A 235 12.57 -29.51 -4.93
C GLU A 235 11.56 -30.44 -5.60
N GLU A 236 10.32 -29.99 -5.75
CA GLU A 236 9.59 -30.30 -6.98
C GLU A 236 9.74 -29.11 -7.91
N ASN A 237 10.29 -29.36 -9.10
CA ASN A 237 10.42 -28.45 -10.24
C ASN A 237 10.98 -27.03 -9.97
N TYR A 238 12.29 -26.95 -9.67
CA TYR A 238 13.03 -25.68 -9.57
C TYR A 238 12.75 -24.71 -10.73
N MET A 239 12.69 -25.21 -11.97
CA MET A 239 12.39 -24.38 -13.15
C MET A 239 10.99 -23.78 -13.13
N VAL A 240 9.99 -24.51 -12.63
CA VAL A 240 8.60 -24.02 -12.50
C VAL A 240 8.55 -22.95 -11.41
N GLY A 241 9.21 -23.18 -10.28
CA GLY A 241 9.32 -22.20 -9.22
C GLY A 241 10.02 -20.90 -9.67
N LEU A 242 11.14 -21.02 -10.37
CA LEU A 242 11.88 -19.89 -10.93
C LEU A 242 11.06 -19.12 -11.98
N GLY A 243 10.37 -19.85 -12.86
CA GLY A 243 9.46 -19.25 -13.84
C GLY A 243 8.31 -18.50 -13.18
N ALA A 244 7.71 -19.07 -12.13
CA ALA A 244 6.62 -18.45 -11.38
C ALA A 244 7.04 -17.14 -10.71
N VAL A 245 8.18 -17.12 -9.99
CA VAL A 245 8.65 -15.89 -9.31
C VAL A 245 9.05 -14.80 -10.30
N LEU A 246 9.65 -15.15 -11.45
CA LEU A 246 9.96 -14.17 -12.50
C LEU A 246 8.69 -13.56 -13.08
N LEU A 247 7.66 -14.38 -13.32
CA LEU A 247 6.36 -13.89 -13.79
C LEU A 247 5.66 -13.04 -12.73
N THR A 248 5.76 -13.39 -11.43
CA THR A 248 5.31 -12.51 -10.34
C THR A 248 6.01 -11.16 -10.43
N CYS A 249 7.34 -11.12 -10.54
CA CYS A 249 8.09 -9.86 -10.59
C CYS A 249 7.65 -8.97 -11.75
N ILE A 250 7.49 -9.53 -12.95
CA ILE A 250 7.04 -8.79 -14.14
C ILE A 250 5.61 -8.27 -13.94
N THR A 251 4.69 -9.12 -13.49
CA THR A 251 3.28 -8.72 -13.29
C THR A 251 3.12 -7.71 -12.15
N ALA A 252 3.91 -7.81 -11.08
CA ALA A 252 3.94 -6.85 -9.98
C ALA A 252 4.44 -5.46 -10.42
N GLY A 253 5.53 -5.43 -11.18
CA GLY A 253 6.06 -4.20 -11.77
C GLY A 253 5.06 -3.56 -12.73
N PHE A 254 4.47 -4.35 -13.63
CA PHE A 254 3.45 -3.89 -14.57
C PHE A 254 2.22 -3.33 -13.84
N ALA A 255 1.62 -4.10 -12.91
CA ALA A 255 0.40 -3.71 -12.22
C ALA A 255 0.57 -2.42 -11.42
N GLY A 256 1.69 -2.30 -10.68
CA GLY A 256 1.99 -1.10 -9.89
C GLY A 256 2.18 0.14 -10.75
N VAL A 257 2.93 0.03 -11.85
CA VAL A 257 3.18 1.15 -12.76
C VAL A 257 1.95 1.51 -13.59
N TYR A 258 1.19 0.52 -14.04
CA TYR A 258 -0.05 0.75 -14.77
C TYR A 258 -1.10 1.43 -13.88
N PHE A 259 -1.19 1.03 -12.60
CA PHE A 259 -2.01 1.73 -11.62
C PHE A 259 -1.54 3.18 -11.42
N GLU A 260 -0.23 3.42 -11.31
CA GLU A 260 0.32 4.78 -11.25
C GLU A 260 -0.08 5.61 -12.48
N TYR A 261 0.08 5.04 -13.67
CA TYR A 261 -0.32 5.65 -14.92
C TYR A 261 -1.81 6.04 -14.88
N LEU A 262 -2.71 5.12 -14.54
CA LEU A 262 -4.16 5.42 -14.47
C LEU A 262 -4.53 6.47 -13.41
N LEU A 263 -3.77 6.57 -12.32
CA LEU A 263 -3.96 7.62 -11.32
C LEU A 263 -3.47 9.00 -11.78
N LYS A 264 -2.58 9.04 -12.78
CA LYS A 264 -1.89 10.25 -13.26
C LYS A 264 -2.16 10.61 -14.73
N ASP A 265 -2.97 9.83 -15.44
CA ASP A 265 -3.27 9.92 -16.90
C ASP A 265 -4.03 11.20 -17.33
N GLY A 266 -3.97 12.29 -16.57
CA GLY A 266 -4.62 13.58 -16.89
C GLY A 266 -6.14 13.55 -16.97
N SER A 267 -6.78 12.39 -16.78
CA SER A 267 -8.23 12.25 -16.87
C SER A 267 -8.95 13.08 -15.82
N GLU A 268 -10.08 13.69 -16.18
CA GLU A 268 -10.94 14.47 -15.26
C GLU A 268 -11.51 13.64 -14.08
N THR A 269 -11.40 12.31 -14.14
CA THR A 269 -11.96 11.42 -13.12
C THR A 269 -11.28 11.66 -11.76
N PRO A 270 -12.04 12.01 -10.70
CA PRO A 270 -11.48 12.29 -9.38
C PRO A 270 -10.68 11.11 -8.81
N PHE A 271 -9.62 11.42 -8.06
CA PHE A 271 -8.74 10.42 -7.43
C PHE A 271 -9.51 9.37 -6.60
N TRP A 272 -10.48 9.80 -5.79
CA TRP A 272 -11.28 8.89 -4.97
C TRP A 272 -12.18 7.97 -5.80
N ILE A 273 -12.64 8.41 -6.98
CA ILE A 273 -13.40 7.56 -7.90
C ILE A 273 -12.48 6.51 -8.53
N ARG A 274 -11.26 6.89 -8.92
CA ARG A 274 -10.25 5.94 -9.45
C ARG A 274 -9.92 4.84 -8.44
N ASN A 275 -9.72 5.22 -7.17
CA ASN A 275 -9.56 4.27 -6.08
C ASN A 275 -10.80 3.40 -5.85
N LEU A 276 -12.00 4.00 -5.93
CA LEU A 276 -13.25 3.25 -5.78
C LEU A 276 -13.41 2.18 -6.87
N GLN A 277 -13.10 2.52 -8.12
CA GLN A 277 -13.08 1.58 -9.25
C GLN A 277 -12.10 0.44 -8.97
N MET A 278 -10.88 0.74 -8.53
CA MET A 278 -9.89 -0.29 -8.19
C MET A 278 -10.36 -1.20 -7.05
N TYR A 279 -10.83 -0.65 -5.94
CA TYR A 279 -11.29 -1.44 -4.79
C TYR A 279 -12.55 -2.23 -5.10
N SER A 280 -13.45 -1.74 -5.96
CA SER A 280 -14.61 -2.51 -6.42
C SER A 280 -14.16 -3.78 -7.18
N CYS A 281 -13.17 -3.66 -8.07
CA CYS A 281 -12.54 -4.80 -8.73
C CYS A 281 -11.75 -5.68 -7.74
N GLY A 282 -11.19 -5.09 -6.68
CA GLY A 282 -10.51 -5.78 -5.58
C GLY A 282 -11.44 -6.65 -4.75
N VAL A 283 -12.64 -6.17 -4.43
CA VAL A 283 -13.67 -6.96 -3.73
C VAL A 283 -14.05 -8.20 -4.54
N VAL A 284 -14.23 -8.05 -5.86
CA VAL A 284 -14.56 -9.17 -6.76
C VAL A 284 -13.41 -10.18 -6.85
N SER A 285 -12.16 -9.72 -6.95
CA SER A 285 -11.00 -10.62 -7.02
C SER A 285 -10.73 -11.31 -5.67
N ALA A 286 -10.88 -10.61 -4.55
CA ALA A 286 -10.74 -11.19 -3.22
C ALA A 286 -11.86 -12.20 -2.89
N ALA A 287 -13.09 -11.93 -3.33
CA ALA A 287 -14.20 -12.89 -3.23
C ALA A 287 -13.90 -14.16 -4.02
N SER A 288 -13.42 -14.01 -5.26
CA SER A 288 -12.96 -15.13 -6.08
C SER A 288 -11.84 -15.92 -5.38
N GLY A 289 -10.90 -15.24 -4.72
CA GLY A 289 -9.87 -15.88 -3.91
C GLY A 289 -10.42 -16.73 -2.76
N CYS A 290 -11.44 -16.23 -2.05
CA CYS A 290 -12.12 -17.02 -1.01
C CYS A 290 -12.76 -18.29 -1.59
N ILE A 291 -13.39 -18.17 -2.78
CA ILE A 291 -14.09 -19.28 -3.45
C ILE A 291 -13.09 -20.32 -3.98
N LEU A 292 -12.00 -19.88 -4.61
CA LEU A 292 -11.06 -20.77 -5.27
C LEU A 292 -10.10 -21.45 -4.30
N SER A 293 -9.70 -20.77 -3.22
CA SER A 293 -8.66 -21.28 -2.31
C SER A 293 -9.23 -21.99 -1.08
N GLU A 294 -10.27 -21.46 -0.44
CA GLU A 294 -10.66 -21.86 0.93
C GLU A 294 -12.17 -22.12 1.12
N TRP A 295 -12.97 -22.20 0.04
CA TRP A 295 -14.44 -22.27 0.10
C TRP A 295 -14.99 -23.36 1.02
N ASN A 296 -14.52 -24.60 0.87
CA ASN A 296 -15.00 -25.73 1.68
C ASN A 296 -14.68 -25.55 3.17
N ALA A 297 -13.54 -24.96 3.49
CA ALA A 297 -13.14 -24.68 4.86
C ALA A 297 -13.97 -23.53 5.47
N ILE A 298 -14.30 -22.52 4.67
CA ILE A 298 -15.17 -21.40 5.06
C ILE A 298 -16.60 -21.88 5.32
N LEU A 299 -17.14 -22.78 4.49
CA LEU A 299 -18.50 -23.32 4.69
C LEU A 299 -18.60 -24.18 5.95
N THR A 300 -17.57 -24.97 6.25
CA THR A 300 -17.58 -25.89 7.39
C THR A 300 -17.31 -25.20 8.72
N LYS A 301 -16.36 -24.27 8.78
CA LYS A 301 -15.97 -23.57 10.02
C LYS A 301 -16.64 -22.21 10.21
N GLY A 302 -17.20 -21.65 9.15
CA GLY A 302 -17.76 -20.30 9.11
C GLY A 302 -16.75 -19.25 8.64
N PHE A 303 -17.29 -18.15 8.09
CA PHE A 303 -16.51 -17.05 7.52
C PHE A 303 -15.63 -16.31 8.53
N PHE A 304 -16.14 -16.09 9.74
CA PHE A 304 -15.44 -15.37 10.81
C PHE A 304 -14.68 -16.30 11.77
N TYR A 305 -14.34 -17.51 11.32
CA TYR A 305 -13.61 -18.46 12.15
C TYR A 305 -12.22 -17.94 12.54
N GLY A 306 -11.88 -18.05 13.83
CA GLY A 306 -10.57 -17.60 14.35
C GLY A 306 -10.43 -16.08 14.47
N TYR A 307 -11.52 -15.31 14.30
CA TYR A 307 -11.48 -13.86 14.43
C TYR A 307 -11.41 -13.46 15.91
N ASN A 308 -10.47 -12.57 16.20
CA ASN A 308 -10.32 -11.91 17.49
C ASN A 308 -10.02 -10.41 17.27
N ILE A 309 -9.89 -9.65 18.36
CA ILE A 309 -9.59 -8.21 18.30
C ILE A 309 -8.32 -7.92 17.48
N ASN A 310 -7.34 -8.83 17.51
CA ASN A 310 -6.09 -8.68 16.77
C ASN A 310 -6.32 -8.82 15.26
N VAL A 311 -7.17 -9.76 14.83
CA VAL A 311 -7.57 -9.92 13.42
C VAL A 311 -8.32 -8.69 12.92
N VAL A 312 -9.21 -8.12 13.75
CA VAL A 312 -9.91 -6.87 13.39
C VAL A 312 -8.91 -5.72 13.23
N ALA A 313 -7.94 -5.59 14.14
CA ALA A 313 -6.86 -4.61 14.00
C ALA A 313 -6.03 -4.81 12.72
N ILE A 314 -5.69 -6.07 12.37
CA ILE A 314 -5.01 -6.42 11.12
C ILE A 314 -5.80 -5.94 9.90
N ILE A 315 -7.13 -6.19 9.88
CA ILE A 315 -8.01 -5.75 8.79
C ILE A 315 -8.00 -4.21 8.67
N VAL A 316 -8.07 -3.49 9.79
CA VAL A 316 -8.02 -2.02 9.81
C VAL A 316 -6.69 -1.51 9.27
N PHE A 317 -5.55 -2.03 9.76
CA PHE A 317 -4.23 -1.63 9.27
C PHE A 317 -4.04 -1.95 7.79
N LEU A 318 -4.48 -3.12 7.33
CA LEU A 318 -4.42 -3.50 5.91
C LEU A 318 -5.25 -2.54 5.03
N SER A 319 -6.43 -2.16 5.51
CA SER A 319 -7.31 -1.22 4.82
C SER A 319 -6.69 0.18 4.72
N LEU A 320 -6.20 0.71 5.84
CA LEU A 320 -5.51 2.00 5.87
C LEU A 320 -4.24 1.97 5.01
N GLY A 321 -3.48 0.87 5.07
CA GLY A 321 -2.27 0.66 4.28
C GLY A 321 -2.54 0.78 2.78
N GLY A 322 -3.61 0.15 2.28
CA GLY A 322 -4.01 0.28 0.88
C GLY A 322 -4.34 1.72 0.45
N ILE A 323 -5.04 2.48 1.32
CA ILE A 323 -5.34 3.89 1.06
C ILE A 323 -4.06 4.72 1.02
N TYR A 324 -3.16 4.54 1.99
CA TYR A 324 -1.87 5.24 2.01
C TYR A 324 -0.99 4.86 0.83
N ILE A 325 -1.00 3.60 0.38
CA ILE A 325 -0.31 3.17 -0.85
C ILE A 325 -0.83 3.95 -2.05
N SER A 326 -2.17 4.09 -2.20
CA SER A 326 -2.74 4.88 -3.31
C SER A 326 -2.33 6.36 -3.26
N LEU A 327 -2.20 6.94 -2.06
CA LEU A 327 -1.72 8.31 -1.86
C LEU A 327 -0.23 8.44 -2.21
N VAL A 328 0.61 7.49 -1.79
CA VAL A 328 2.03 7.49 -2.18
C VAL A 328 2.16 7.42 -3.69
N VAL A 329 1.45 6.50 -4.35
CA VAL A 329 1.52 6.37 -5.81
C VAL A 329 1.02 7.63 -6.50
N LYS A 330 -0.02 8.30 -5.99
CA LYS A 330 -0.57 9.54 -6.55
C LYS A 330 0.38 10.74 -6.41
N TYR A 331 0.94 10.97 -5.22
CA TYR A 331 1.70 12.19 -4.90
C TYR A 331 3.23 12.03 -5.01
N LEU A 332 3.70 10.79 -5.01
CA LEU A 332 5.09 10.40 -5.22
C LEU A 332 5.12 9.48 -6.43
N ASP A 333 5.63 8.26 -6.29
CA ASP A 333 5.67 7.27 -7.34
C ASP A 333 5.76 5.84 -6.79
N ASN A 334 5.62 4.87 -7.68
CA ASN A 334 5.63 3.46 -7.32
C ASN A 334 7.01 2.97 -6.83
N LEU A 335 8.10 3.72 -7.10
CA LEU A 335 9.43 3.40 -6.60
C LEU A 335 9.61 3.86 -5.15
N CYS A 336 9.13 5.06 -4.78
CA CYS A 336 9.05 5.54 -3.40
C CYS A 336 8.21 4.59 -2.53
N LYS A 337 7.12 4.03 -3.08
CA LYS A 337 6.36 2.96 -2.41
C LYS A 337 7.26 1.75 -2.10
N SER A 338 8.08 1.33 -3.06
CA SER A 338 9.00 0.20 -2.90
C SER A 338 10.11 0.50 -1.89
N PHE A 339 10.66 1.71 -1.87
CA PHE A 339 11.62 2.16 -0.85
C PHE A 339 11.01 2.20 0.56
N ALA A 340 9.79 2.73 0.70
CA ALA A 340 9.09 2.74 1.97
C ALA A 340 8.82 1.32 2.49
N ALA A 341 8.45 0.40 1.60
CA ALA A 341 8.29 -1.02 1.95
C ALA A 341 9.62 -1.64 2.43
N ALA A 342 10.74 -1.35 1.76
CA ALA A 342 12.07 -1.83 2.18
C ALA A 342 12.45 -1.36 3.59
N VAL A 343 12.23 -0.07 3.90
CA VAL A 343 12.44 0.46 5.26
C VAL A 343 11.52 -0.22 6.27
N SER A 344 10.27 -0.48 5.88
CA SER A 344 9.30 -1.17 6.74
C SER A 344 9.75 -2.57 7.13
N ILE A 345 10.37 -3.32 6.21
CA ILE A 345 10.93 -4.67 6.48
C ILE A 345 12.03 -4.58 7.55
N ILE A 346 12.97 -3.65 7.41
CA ILE A 346 14.05 -3.43 8.38
C ILE A 346 13.46 -3.14 9.76
N LEU A 347 12.47 -2.24 9.83
CA LEU A 347 11.79 -1.89 11.09
C LEU A 347 11.03 -3.08 11.69
N VAL A 348 10.37 -3.90 10.86
CA VAL A 348 9.68 -5.11 11.34
C VAL A 348 10.67 -6.06 12.01
N VAL A 349 11.84 -6.29 11.41
CA VAL A 349 12.87 -7.16 12.00
C VAL A 349 13.42 -6.56 13.29
N ALA A 350 13.74 -5.26 13.30
CA ALA A 350 14.24 -4.58 14.48
C ALA A 350 13.24 -4.63 15.66
N ILE A 351 11.97 -4.33 15.39
CA ILE A 351 10.90 -4.41 16.40
C ILE A 351 10.67 -5.86 16.82
N SER A 352 10.70 -6.81 15.88
CA SER A 352 10.50 -8.22 16.22
C SER A 352 11.63 -8.77 17.11
N CYS A 353 12.86 -8.32 16.89
CA CYS A 353 14.00 -8.63 17.74
C CYS A 353 13.79 -8.12 19.18
N PHE A 354 13.28 -6.89 19.32
CA PHE A 354 13.03 -6.28 20.62
C PHE A 354 11.81 -6.89 21.35
N VAL A 355 10.73 -7.17 20.63
CA VAL A 355 9.45 -7.63 21.23
C VAL A 355 9.46 -9.12 21.51
N PHE A 356 9.97 -9.93 20.59
CA PHE A 356 9.91 -11.39 20.72
C PHE A 356 11.16 -11.96 21.38
N HIS A 357 12.28 -11.22 21.48
CA HIS A 357 13.59 -11.70 21.97
C HIS A 357 14.15 -12.97 21.28
N ASP A 358 13.43 -13.52 20.31
CA ASP A 358 13.78 -14.75 19.59
C ASP A 358 14.77 -14.53 18.43
N MET A 359 15.20 -13.29 18.19
CA MET A 359 16.09 -12.95 17.07
C MET A 359 17.39 -12.31 17.54
N GLN A 360 18.50 -12.82 17.03
CA GLN A 360 19.80 -12.16 17.13
C GLN A 360 20.06 -11.39 15.82
N LEU A 361 20.48 -10.13 15.84
CA LEU A 361 20.78 -9.40 14.60
C LEU A 361 22.09 -9.92 13.99
N ASP A 362 22.03 -10.34 12.72
CA ASP A 362 23.22 -10.81 11.99
C ASP A 362 23.94 -9.66 11.28
N LEU A 363 25.23 -9.83 11.02
CA LEU A 363 26.05 -8.82 10.35
C LEU A 363 25.58 -8.57 8.91
N VAL A 364 25.07 -9.59 8.20
CA VAL A 364 24.47 -9.44 6.86
C VAL A 364 23.24 -8.54 6.92
N PHE A 365 22.42 -8.65 7.97
CA PHE A 365 21.26 -7.79 8.18
C PHE A 365 21.67 -6.32 8.37
N VAL A 366 22.70 -6.07 9.19
CA VAL A 366 23.20 -4.71 9.46
C VAL A 366 23.77 -4.08 8.19
N ILE A 367 24.61 -4.80 7.46
CA ILE A 367 25.16 -4.34 6.17
C ILE A 367 24.02 -4.05 5.19
N GLY A 368 23.10 -5.00 5.00
CA GLY A 368 21.95 -4.82 4.11
C GLY A 368 21.10 -3.61 4.48
N SER A 369 20.87 -3.37 5.77
CA SER A 369 20.11 -2.21 6.26
C SER A 369 20.81 -0.88 5.95
N ILE A 370 22.13 -0.81 6.16
CA ILE A 370 22.93 0.37 5.81
C ILE A 370 22.90 0.60 4.30
N THR A 371 23.00 -0.47 3.50
CA THR A 371 22.90 -0.41 2.04
C THR A 371 21.54 0.13 1.60
N VAL A 372 20.42 -0.35 2.17
CA VAL A 372 19.08 0.17 1.85
C VAL A 372 18.97 1.67 2.17
N CYS A 373 19.43 2.11 3.34
CA CYS A 373 19.44 3.52 3.70
C CYS A 373 20.30 4.36 2.73
N GLY A 374 21.48 3.85 2.36
CA GLY A 374 22.36 4.47 1.38
C GLY A 374 21.72 4.60 -0.01
N ALA A 375 21.01 3.55 -0.48
CA ALA A 375 20.28 3.59 -1.74
C ALA A 375 19.22 4.69 -1.76
N ILE A 376 18.45 4.84 -0.67
CA ILE A 376 17.38 5.84 -0.58
C ILE A 376 17.97 7.27 -0.59
N LEU A 377 19.04 7.49 0.16
CA LEU A 377 19.74 8.79 0.18
C LEU A 377 20.32 9.13 -1.19
N LEU A 378 20.92 8.15 -1.87
CA LEU A 378 21.50 8.34 -3.19
C LEU A 378 20.43 8.58 -4.27
N TYR A 379 19.30 7.88 -4.20
CA TYR A 379 18.19 8.12 -5.11
C TYR A 379 17.61 9.53 -4.92
N SER A 380 17.53 9.98 -3.67
CA SER A 380 16.96 11.29 -3.31
C SER A 380 17.91 12.47 -3.59
N SER A 381 19.22 12.23 -3.70
CA SER A 381 20.20 13.29 -3.93
C SER A 381 20.26 13.76 -5.39
N VAL A 382 19.71 12.98 -6.33
CA VAL A 382 19.76 13.29 -7.77
C VAL A 382 18.35 13.63 -8.28
N PRO A 383 18.12 14.86 -8.80
CA PRO A 383 16.84 15.22 -9.41
C PRO A 383 16.53 14.35 -10.64
N GLU A 384 15.24 14.32 -11.02
CA GLU A 384 14.75 13.59 -12.21
C GLU A 384 15.32 14.12 -13.51
#